data_AF-A0A3D3TNN7-F1
#
_entry.id   AF-A0A3D3TNN7-F1
#
_cell.length_a   1.000
_cell.length_b   1.000
_cell.length_c   1.000
_cell.angle_alpha   90.00
_cell.angle_beta   90.00
_cell.angle_gamma   90.00
#
_symmetry.space_group_name_H-M   'P 1'
#
loop_
_entity.id
_entity.type
_entity.pdbx_description
1 polymer ?
#
loop_
_entity_poly.entity_id
_entity_poly.type
_entity_poly.pdbx_seq_one_letter_code
_entity_poly.pdbx_strand_id
1 'polypeptide(L)'
;IAAVAGQTDQLGQMLDQFQQYKPLFVPVGALVAAVAGVNGLASSMFSREGDLIRELKALPVDVNEIVKVKFLHIETLSFIGPAFGAVALSLILGLSFVEALVVFAVGALTLTFLNILQMIIDSIKPILEWENPQRAMEQNVNVALSIPVVFGYVGGLGYLAFLLKDTISGTIMTIILTAIALVGIVVTWPVLMKRANRLFARDL
;
A
#
# COMPACT_ATOMS: atom_id res chain seq x y z
N ILE A 1 -42.10 23.63 -13.07
CA ILE A 1 -42.50 22.20 -13.17
C ILE A 1 -41.66 21.47 -14.22
N ALA A 2 -41.59 21.95 -15.48
CA ALA A 2 -40.72 21.33 -16.50
C ALA A 2 -39.20 21.37 -16.18
N ALA A 3 -38.69 22.44 -15.58
CA ALA A 3 -37.28 22.55 -15.18
C ALA A 3 -36.89 21.59 -14.04
N VAL A 4 -37.82 21.26 -13.15
CA VAL A 4 -37.61 20.31 -12.04
C VAL A 4 -37.65 18.87 -12.57
N ALA A 5 -38.55 18.58 -13.53
CA ALA A 5 -38.63 17.29 -14.21
C ALA A 5 -37.36 16.96 -15.01
N GLY A 6 -36.81 17.94 -15.76
CA GLY A 6 -35.55 17.77 -16.48
C GLY A 6 -34.33 17.59 -15.56
N GLN A 7 -34.37 18.14 -14.33
CA GLN A 7 -33.33 17.95 -13.31
C GLN A 7 -33.39 16.55 -12.68
N THR A 8 -34.59 16.03 -12.42
CA THR A 8 -34.78 14.64 -11.95
C THR A 8 -34.36 13.61 -12.99
N ASP A 9 -34.56 13.89 -14.28
CA ASP A 9 -34.13 13.01 -15.37
C ASP A 9 -32.60 12.99 -15.52
N GLN A 10 -31.94 14.15 -15.38
CA GLN A 10 -30.48 14.23 -15.37
C GLN A 10 -29.88 13.51 -14.16
N LEU A 11 -30.45 13.69 -12.96
CA LEU A 11 -29.98 13.00 -11.76
C LEU A 11 -30.14 11.49 -11.86
N GLY A 12 -31.27 11.01 -12.40
CA GLY A 12 -31.49 9.58 -12.66
C GLY A 12 -30.46 9.00 -13.62
N GLN A 13 -30.18 9.69 -14.73
CA GLN A 13 -29.14 9.28 -15.68
C GLN A 13 -27.74 9.24 -15.05
N MET A 14 -27.41 10.19 -14.16
CA MET A 14 -26.14 10.19 -13.44
C MET A 14 -26.03 9.02 -12.46
N LEU A 15 -27.12 8.68 -11.77
CA LEU A 15 -27.17 7.53 -10.87
C LEU A 15 -27.01 6.21 -11.63
N ASP A 16 -27.68 6.06 -12.78
CA ASP A 16 -27.54 4.87 -13.61
C ASP A 16 -26.12 4.71 -14.16
N GLN A 17 -25.49 5.81 -14.59
CA GLN A 17 -24.08 5.80 -14.98
C GLN A 17 -23.16 5.41 -13.82
N PHE A 18 -23.44 5.88 -12.60
CA PHE A 18 -22.65 5.51 -11.43
C PHE A 18 -22.82 4.04 -11.05
N GLN A 19 -24.05 3.51 -11.12
CA GLN A 19 -24.34 2.10 -10.85
C GLN A 19 -23.68 1.16 -11.88
N GLN A 20 -23.46 1.62 -13.12
CA GLN A 20 -22.71 0.87 -14.12
C GLN A 20 -21.29 0.51 -13.66
N TYR A 21 -20.65 1.36 -12.84
CA TYR A 21 -19.30 1.13 -12.33
C TYR A 21 -19.25 0.40 -10.98
N LYS A 22 -20.41 0.06 -10.40
CA LYS A 22 -20.49 -0.65 -9.12
C LYS A 22 -19.58 -1.89 -9.03
N PRO A 23 -19.44 -2.72 -10.08
CA PRO A 23 -18.51 -3.86 -10.03
C PRO A 23 -17.04 -3.48 -9.76
N LEU A 24 -16.62 -2.25 -10.10
CA LEU A 24 -15.25 -1.79 -9.87
C LEU A 24 -15.02 -1.25 -8.46
N PHE A 25 -16.08 -0.98 -7.69
CA PHE A 25 -15.95 -0.30 -6.40
C PHE A 25 -15.11 -1.09 -5.41
N VAL A 26 -15.24 -2.42 -5.36
CA VAL A 26 -14.45 -3.27 -4.46
C VAL A 26 -12.98 -3.37 -4.88
N PRO A 27 -12.62 -3.79 -6.11
CA PRO A 27 -11.21 -3.93 -6.48
C PRO A 27 -10.47 -2.58 -6.51
N VAL A 28 -11.09 -1.51 -7.03
CA VAL A 28 -10.48 -0.17 -7.03
C VAL A 28 -10.49 0.41 -5.62
N GLY A 29 -11.54 0.19 -4.84
CA GLY A 29 -11.60 0.60 -3.45
C GLY A 29 -10.49 -0.02 -2.60
N ALA A 30 -10.17 -1.30 -2.81
CA ALA A 30 -9.06 -1.96 -2.14
C ALA A 30 -7.70 -1.31 -2.49
N LEU A 31 -7.48 -0.96 -3.76
CA LEU A 31 -6.28 -0.24 -4.18
C LEU A 31 -6.19 1.16 -3.54
N VAL A 32 -7.30 1.90 -3.49
CA VAL A 32 -7.37 3.22 -2.83
C VAL A 32 -7.13 3.11 -1.33
N ALA A 33 -7.74 2.12 -0.68
CA ALA A 33 -7.54 1.82 0.73
C ALA A 33 -6.07 1.47 1.04
N ALA A 34 -5.40 0.74 0.15
CA ALA A 34 -3.97 0.47 0.28
C ALA A 34 -3.14 1.76 0.24
N VAL A 35 -3.39 2.66 -0.72
CA VAL A 35 -2.69 3.95 -0.81
C VAL A 35 -2.90 4.79 0.44
N ALA A 36 -4.09 4.76 1.04
CA ALA A 36 -4.39 5.50 2.26
C ALA A 36 -3.49 5.14 3.46
N GLY A 37 -2.88 3.94 3.46
CA GLY A 37 -1.94 3.52 4.52
C GLY A 37 -0.46 3.59 4.17
N VAL A 38 -0.13 4.05 2.95
CA VAL A 38 1.25 4.27 2.55
C VAL A 38 1.81 5.42 3.37
N ASN A 39 2.92 5.15 4.05
CA ASN A 39 3.63 6.13 4.86
C ASN A 39 5.14 5.98 4.67
N GLY A 40 5.91 6.96 5.14
CA GLY A 40 7.36 6.97 5.01
C GLY A 40 8.10 5.97 5.90
N LEU A 41 7.42 5.21 6.79
CA LEU A 41 8.09 4.32 7.73
C LEU A 41 8.72 3.12 7.03
N ALA A 42 8.03 2.56 6.03
CA ALA A 42 8.52 1.42 5.25
C ALA A 42 9.74 1.79 4.38
N SER A 43 9.67 2.95 3.70
CA SER A 43 10.72 3.44 2.79
C SER A 43 11.91 4.09 3.49
N SER A 44 11.89 4.17 4.83
CA SER A 44 13.00 4.68 5.63
C SER A 44 13.34 3.79 6.84
N MET A 45 12.91 2.52 6.84
CA MET A 45 13.09 1.58 7.95
C MET A 45 14.51 1.56 8.52
N PHE A 46 15.52 1.47 7.65
CA PHE A 46 16.94 1.43 8.01
C PHE A 46 17.57 2.82 7.98
N SER A 47 17.17 3.67 7.03
CA SER A 47 17.67 5.06 6.96
C SER A 47 17.42 5.84 8.27
N ARG A 48 16.29 5.59 8.94
CA ARG A 48 15.94 6.24 10.22
C ARG A 48 16.85 5.86 11.38
N GLU A 49 17.53 4.71 11.31
CA GLU A 49 18.48 4.33 12.35
C GLU A 49 19.73 5.21 12.29
N GLY A 50 20.08 5.70 11.10
CA GLY A 50 21.29 6.50 10.91
C GLY A 50 22.54 5.75 11.38
N ASP A 51 23.41 6.46 12.10
CA ASP A 51 24.62 5.90 12.72
C ASP A 51 24.33 4.82 13.77
N LEU A 52 23.13 4.83 14.38
CA LEU A 52 22.74 3.83 15.39
C LEU A 52 22.58 2.43 14.80
N ILE A 53 22.55 2.28 13.47
CA ILE A 53 22.55 0.96 12.85
C ILE A 53 23.79 0.13 13.23
N ARG A 54 24.92 0.79 13.55
CA ARG A 54 26.15 0.14 14.04
C ARG A 54 25.94 -0.46 15.43
N GLU A 55 25.23 0.26 16.31
CA GLU A 55 24.87 -0.22 17.64
C GLU A 55 23.85 -1.37 17.55
N LEU A 56 22.85 -1.23 16.68
CA LEU A 56 21.84 -2.26 16.41
C LEU A 56 22.47 -3.56 15.90
N LYS A 57 23.56 -3.47 15.11
CA LYS A 57 24.35 -4.61 14.64
C LYS A 57 25.17 -5.29 15.75
N ALA A 58 25.54 -4.58 16.81
CA ALA A 58 26.32 -5.12 17.93
C ALA A 58 25.47 -5.93 18.92
N LEU A 59 24.14 -5.81 18.85
CA LEU A 59 23.23 -6.59 19.69
C LEU A 59 23.31 -8.08 19.34
N PRO A 60 23.24 -8.98 20.35
CA PRO A 60 23.23 -10.43 20.13
C PRO A 60 21.84 -10.91 19.68
N VAL A 61 21.30 -10.29 18.62
CA VAL A 61 19.96 -10.55 18.07
C VAL A 61 20.09 -10.80 16.58
N ASP A 62 19.35 -11.78 16.07
CA ASP A 62 19.34 -12.09 14.65
C ASP A 62 18.76 -10.93 13.83
N VAL A 63 19.41 -10.60 12.70
CA VAL A 63 18.92 -9.56 11.77
C VAL A 63 17.48 -9.83 11.32
N ASN A 64 17.14 -11.10 11.13
CA ASN A 64 15.78 -11.51 10.75
C ASN A 64 14.74 -11.14 11.81
N GLU A 65 15.11 -11.19 13.09
CA GLU A 65 14.22 -10.81 14.20
C GLU A 65 14.04 -9.30 14.25
N ILE A 66 15.13 -8.53 14.09
CA ILE A 66 15.11 -7.07 13.97
C ILE A 66 14.17 -6.63 12.84
N VAL A 67 14.28 -7.23 11.65
CA VAL A 67 13.42 -6.92 10.51
C VAL A 67 11.95 -7.25 10.80
N LYS A 68 11.66 -8.40 11.42
CA LYS A 68 10.28 -8.80 11.76
C LYS A 68 9.62 -7.83 12.75
N VAL A 69 10.34 -7.41 13.79
CA VAL A 69 9.82 -6.47 14.79
C VAL A 69 9.54 -5.10 14.14
N LYS A 70 10.49 -4.58 13.35
CA LYS A 70 10.28 -3.31 12.64
C LYS A 70 9.16 -3.41 11.62
N PHE A 71 9.05 -4.54 10.89
CA PHE A 71 7.94 -4.81 9.98
C PHE A 71 6.58 -4.78 10.70
N LEU A 72 6.44 -5.49 11.83
CA LEU A 72 5.20 -5.50 12.60
C LEU A 72 4.80 -4.10 13.10
N HIS A 73 5.78 -3.29 13.53
CA HIS A 73 5.55 -1.90 13.92
C HIS A 73 5.02 -1.07 12.75
N ILE A 74 5.64 -1.18 11.58
CA ILE A 74 5.22 -0.49 10.36
C ILE A 74 3.80 -0.90 9.98
N GLU A 75 3.51 -2.20 9.91
CA GLU A 75 2.18 -2.71 9.54
C GLU A 75 1.09 -2.23 10.50
N THR A 76 1.37 -2.21 11.80
CA THR A 76 0.41 -1.73 12.82
C THR A 76 -0.03 -0.29 12.55
N LEU A 77 0.91 0.59 12.19
CA LEU A 77 0.61 1.98 11.86
C LEU A 77 0.01 2.12 10.45
N SER A 78 0.49 1.33 9.49
CA SER A 78 0.01 1.33 8.11
C SER A 78 -1.47 0.90 7.99
N PHE A 79 -1.93 -0.08 8.78
CA PHE A 79 -3.30 -0.59 8.70
C PHE A 79 -4.39 0.37 9.12
N ILE A 80 -4.03 1.49 9.78
CA ILE A 80 -4.96 2.60 10.02
C ILE A 80 -5.52 3.12 8.69
N GLY A 81 -4.67 3.27 7.67
CA GLY A 81 -5.08 3.78 6.36
C GLY A 81 -6.16 2.94 5.67
N PRO A 82 -5.94 1.64 5.40
CA PRO A 82 -6.96 0.76 4.81
C PRO A 82 -8.23 0.66 5.64
N ALA A 83 -8.13 0.71 6.98
CA ALA A 83 -9.31 0.67 7.86
C ALA A 83 -10.18 1.92 7.66
N PHE A 84 -9.60 3.12 7.75
CA PHE A 84 -10.33 4.36 7.50
C PHE A 84 -10.75 4.51 6.04
N GLY A 85 -9.92 4.04 5.10
CA GLY A 85 -10.23 4.01 3.67
C GLY A 85 -11.47 3.15 3.36
N ALA A 86 -11.56 1.96 3.94
CA ALA A 86 -12.72 1.09 3.78
C ALA A 86 -14.00 1.72 4.35
N VAL A 87 -13.91 2.36 5.53
CA VAL A 87 -15.05 3.08 6.12
C VAL A 87 -15.47 4.25 5.24
N ALA A 88 -14.54 5.09 4.80
CA ALA A 88 -14.83 6.24 3.94
C ALA A 88 -15.46 5.80 2.61
N LEU A 89 -14.90 4.77 1.97
CA LEU A 89 -15.43 4.24 0.71
C LEU A 89 -16.80 3.58 0.89
N SER A 90 -17.07 2.93 2.03
CA SER A 90 -18.40 2.40 2.32
C SER A 90 -19.45 3.51 2.40
N LEU A 91 -19.12 4.63 3.05
CA LEU A 91 -20.01 5.78 3.15
C LEU A 91 -20.22 6.50 1.80
N ILE A 92 -19.15 6.65 1.01
CA ILE A 92 -19.18 7.39 -0.27
C ILE A 92 -19.83 6.56 -1.39
N LEU A 93 -19.48 5.27 -1.48
CA LEU A 93 -19.93 4.39 -2.58
C LEU A 93 -21.14 3.53 -2.21
N GLY A 94 -21.61 3.60 -0.97
CA GLY A 94 -22.74 2.79 -0.48
C GLY A 94 -22.42 1.29 -0.42
N LEU A 95 -21.19 0.93 -0.03
CA LEU A 95 -20.77 -0.47 0.06
C LEU A 95 -21.47 -1.16 1.23
N SER A 96 -21.90 -2.40 1.00
CA SER A 96 -22.33 -3.29 2.07
C SER A 96 -21.20 -3.56 3.06
N PHE A 97 -21.55 -4.02 4.27
CA PHE A 97 -20.57 -4.37 5.30
C PHE A 97 -19.55 -5.43 4.81
N VAL A 98 -20.01 -6.41 4.02
CA VAL A 98 -19.14 -7.45 3.45
C VAL A 98 -18.17 -6.85 2.43
N GLU A 99 -18.65 -5.99 1.53
CA GLU A 99 -17.79 -5.30 0.55
C GLU A 99 -16.75 -4.41 1.25
N ALA A 100 -17.15 -3.68 2.29
CA ALA A 100 -16.22 -2.87 3.09
C ALA A 100 -15.14 -3.73 3.77
N LEU A 101 -15.52 -4.90 4.32
CA LEU A 101 -14.56 -5.83 4.91
C LEU A 101 -13.59 -6.39 3.87
N VAL A 102 -14.06 -6.69 2.66
CA VAL A 102 -13.21 -7.13 1.55
C VAL A 102 -12.26 -6.01 1.11
N VAL A 103 -12.75 -4.78 0.98
CA VAL A 103 -11.91 -3.60 0.68
C VAL A 103 -10.81 -3.43 1.73
N PHE A 104 -11.14 -3.53 3.01
CA PHE A 104 -10.16 -3.49 4.09
C PHE A 104 -9.13 -4.62 3.97
N ALA A 105 -9.58 -5.88 3.88
CA ALA A 105 -8.70 -7.04 3.89
C ALA A 105 -7.75 -7.06 2.68
N VAL A 106 -8.28 -6.82 1.49
CA VAL A 106 -7.49 -6.81 0.25
C VAL A 106 -6.61 -5.56 0.17
N GLY A 107 -7.10 -4.41 0.66
CA GLY A 107 -6.31 -3.18 0.75
C GLY A 107 -5.15 -3.30 1.72
N ALA A 108 -5.38 -3.86 2.91
CA ALA A 108 -4.35 -4.13 3.91
C ALA A 108 -3.30 -5.10 3.37
N LEU A 109 -3.72 -6.21 2.74
CA LEU A 109 -2.82 -7.16 2.12
C LEU A 109 -1.97 -6.54 1.00
N THR A 110 -2.61 -5.72 0.15
CA THR A 110 -1.91 -4.99 -0.91
C THR A 110 -0.91 -4.00 -0.32
N LEU A 111 -1.27 -3.29 0.74
CA LEU A 111 -0.37 -2.39 1.46
C LEU A 111 0.82 -3.13 2.07
N THR A 112 0.61 -4.30 2.69
CA THR A 112 1.70 -5.13 3.20
C THR A 112 2.70 -5.49 2.10
N PHE A 113 2.21 -5.90 0.93
CA PHE A 113 3.07 -6.16 -0.23
C PHE A 113 3.89 -4.92 -0.61
N LEU A 114 3.23 -3.76 -0.72
CA LEU A 114 3.89 -2.50 -1.07
C LEU A 114 4.92 -2.10 -0.01
N ASN A 115 4.62 -2.24 1.29
CA ASN A 115 5.56 -1.95 2.37
C ASN A 115 6.83 -2.80 2.28
N ILE A 116 6.71 -4.08 1.94
CA ILE A 116 7.89 -4.94 1.72
C ILE A 116 8.74 -4.41 0.55
N LEU A 117 8.12 -3.98 -0.56
CA LEU A 117 8.86 -3.36 -1.68
C LEU A 117 9.59 -2.10 -1.24
N GLN A 118 8.94 -1.24 -0.46
CA GLN A 118 9.54 -0.01 0.07
C GLN A 118 10.73 -0.31 1.00
N MET A 119 10.59 -1.31 1.88
CA MET A 119 11.66 -1.77 2.76
C MET A 119 12.82 -2.37 1.97
N ILE A 120 12.56 -3.05 0.85
CA ILE A 120 13.60 -3.52 -0.07
C ILE A 120 14.37 -2.33 -0.66
N ILE A 121 13.69 -1.29 -1.13
CA ILE A 121 14.34 -0.08 -1.66
C ILE A 121 15.30 0.50 -0.62
N ASP A 122 14.81 0.67 0.61
CA ASP A 122 15.63 1.23 1.69
C ASP A 122 16.82 0.32 2.08
N SER A 123 16.63 -1.00 2.07
CA SER A 123 17.69 -1.97 2.38
C SER A 123 18.84 -2.00 1.35
N ILE A 124 18.61 -1.53 0.12
CA ILE A 124 19.63 -1.55 -0.95
C ILE A 124 20.65 -0.43 -0.72
N LYS A 125 20.16 0.78 -0.44
CA LYS A 125 20.97 1.99 -0.27
C LYS A 125 20.32 2.89 0.80
N PRO A 126 20.44 2.55 2.09
CA PRO A 126 19.92 3.40 3.16
C PRO A 126 20.76 4.67 3.28
N ILE A 127 20.12 5.77 3.68
CA ILE A 127 20.80 7.01 4.08
C ILE A 127 21.10 6.90 5.58
N LEU A 128 22.34 6.55 5.92
CA LEU A 128 22.76 6.37 7.32
C LEU A 128 23.41 7.63 7.90
N GLU A 129 24.09 8.41 7.07
CA GLU A 129 24.71 9.67 7.48
C GLU A 129 23.73 10.82 7.21
N TRP A 130 23.12 11.33 8.28
CA TRP A 130 22.27 12.52 8.22
C TRP A 130 22.61 13.47 9.37
N GLU A 131 22.60 14.77 9.10
CA GLU A 131 22.92 15.81 10.09
C GLU A 131 21.74 16.11 11.02
N ASN A 132 20.51 15.80 10.59
CA ASN A 132 19.28 15.98 11.34
C ASN A 132 18.34 14.81 11.03
N PRO A 133 17.67 14.20 12.04
CA PRO A 133 16.75 13.08 11.83
C PRO A 133 15.62 13.37 10.83
N GLN A 134 15.23 14.63 10.65
CA GLN A 134 14.26 15.02 9.62
C GLN A 134 14.74 14.69 8.20
N ARG A 135 16.05 14.74 7.91
CA ARG A 135 16.59 14.39 6.58
C ARG A 135 16.36 12.91 6.25
N ALA A 136 16.42 12.04 7.25
CA ALA A 136 16.18 10.60 7.09
C ALA A 136 14.72 10.27 6.75
N MET A 137 13.79 11.18 7.04
CA MET A 137 12.36 10.99 6.86
C MET A 137 11.79 11.80 5.68
N GLU A 138 12.04 13.12 5.64
CA GLU A 138 11.37 14.03 4.71
C GLU A 138 12.19 14.28 3.43
N GLN A 139 13.51 14.20 3.51
CA GLN A 139 14.42 14.40 2.38
C GLN A 139 15.04 13.10 1.88
N ASN A 140 14.41 11.97 2.21
CA ASN A 140 14.94 10.66 1.90
C ASN A 140 14.63 10.27 0.45
N VAL A 141 15.68 10.07 -0.35
CA VAL A 141 15.54 9.67 -1.76
C VAL A 141 14.83 8.32 -1.91
N ASN A 142 14.89 7.43 -0.92
CA ASN A 142 14.20 6.14 -0.95
C ASN A 142 12.68 6.32 -0.84
N VAL A 143 12.22 7.35 -0.13
CA VAL A 143 10.79 7.76 -0.12
C VAL A 143 10.39 8.28 -1.50
N ALA A 144 11.22 9.11 -2.13
CA ALA A 144 10.95 9.58 -3.49
C ALA A 144 10.93 8.44 -4.52
N LEU A 145 11.81 7.44 -4.38
CA LEU A 145 11.86 6.25 -5.22
C LEU A 145 10.71 5.28 -4.97
N SER A 146 10.12 5.27 -3.77
CA SER A 146 8.96 4.41 -3.48
C SER A 146 7.66 4.92 -4.08
N ILE A 147 7.49 6.23 -4.24
CA ILE A 147 6.31 6.86 -4.86
C ILE A 147 5.97 6.24 -6.22
N PRO A 148 6.87 6.22 -7.23
CA PRO A 148 6.53 5.64 -8.54
C PRO A 148 6.25 4.13 -8.47
N VAL A 149 6.81 3.40 -7.49
CA VAL A 149 6.50 1.98 -7.30
C VAL A 149 5.07 1.79 -6.80
N VAL A 150 4.67 2.55 -5.76
CA VAL A 150 3.32 2.51 -5.18
C VAL A 150 2.28 2.97 -6.19
N PHE A 151 2.45 4.18 -6.75
CA PHE A 151 1.49 4.75 -7.69
C PHE A 151 1.53 4.06 -9.05
N GLY A 152 2.67 3.53 -9.47
CA GLY A 152 2.76 2.69 -10.68
C GLY A 152 1.97 1.39 -10.52
N TYR A 153 2.08 0.72 -9.36
CA TYR A 153 1.30 -0.47 -9.06
C TYR A 153 -0.20 -0.18 -8.99
N VAL A 154 -0.59 0.81 -8.18
CA VAL A 154 -2.01 1.15 -7.97
C VAL A 154 -2.65 1.75 -9.22
N GLY A 155 -1.98 2.71 -9.85
CA GLY A 155 -2.44 3.32 -11.10
C GLY A 155 -2.48 2.31 -12.25
N GLY A 156 -1.47 1.46 -12.36
CA GLY A 156 -1.42 0.40 -13.38
C GLY A 156 -2.56 -0.61 -13.22
N LEU A 157 -2.76 -1.16 -12.02
CA LEU A 157 -3.85 -2.11 -11.78
C LEU A 157 -5.23 -1.45 -11.83
N GLY A 158 -5.37 -0.21 -11.36
CA GLY A 158 -6.62 0.55 -11.47
C GLY A 158 -6.99 0.84 -12.93
N TYR A 159 -6.00 1.20 -13.76
CA TYR A 159 -6.20 1.41 -15.19
C TYR A 159 -6.56 0.10 -15.91
N LEU A 160 -5.89 -1.01 -15.59
CA LEU A 160 -6.24 -2.33 -16.12
C LEU A 160 -7.65 -2.75 -15.71
N ALA A 161 -8.06 -2.51 -14.46
CA ALA A 161 -9.42 -2.76 -14.00
C ALA A 161 -10.46 -1.95 -14.80
N PHE A 162 -10.14 -0.69 -15.12
CA PHE A 162 -11.00 0.14 -15.97
C PHE A 162 -11.13 -0.42 -17.40
N LEU A 163 -10.02 -0.85 -18.03
CA LEU A 163 -10.05 -1.43 -19.38
C LEU A 163 -10.81 -2.76 -19.45
N LEU A 164 -10.75 -3.55 -18.38
CA LEU A 164 -11.32 -4.89 -18.32
C LEU A 164 -12.72 -4.93 -17.70
N LYS A 165 -13.31 -3.79 -17.33
CA LYS A 165 -14.57 -3.70 -16.59
C LYS A 165 -15.76 -4.40 -17.25
N ASP A 166 -15.77 -4.44 -18.57
CA ASP A 166 -16.86 -5.04 -19.36
C ASP A 166 -16.57 -6.52 -19.71
N THR A 167 -15.35 -7.00 -19.46
CA THR A 167 -14.91 -8.37 -19.79
C THR A 167 -14.79 -9.26 -18.55
N ILE A 168 -14.33 -8.70 -17.43
CA ILE A 168 -14.04 -9.43 -16.19
C ILE A 168 -14.92 -8.88 -15.07
N SER A 169 -15.52 -9.76 -14.27
CA SER A 169 -16.30 -9.32 -13.11
C SER A 169 -15.41 -8.73 -12.02
N GLY A 170 -15.95 -7.77 -11.26
CA GLY A 170 -15.26 -7.16 -10.11
C GLY A 170 -14.75 -8.17 -9.08
N THR A 171 -15.49 -9.26 -8.88
CA THR A 171 -15.10 -10.36 -7.99
C THR A 171 -13.83 -11.05 -8.48
N ILE A 172 -13.74 -11.38 -9.78
CA ILE A 172 -12.55 -12.01 -10.36
C ILE A 172 -11.36 -11.05 -10.27
N MET A 173 -11.56 -9.76 -10.56
CA MET A 173 -10.51 -8.75 -10.38
C MET A 173 -9.99 -8.68 -8.94
N THR A 174 -10.88 -8.76 -7.96
CA THR A 174 -10.54 -8.75 -6.52
C THR A 174 -9.75 -9.99 -6.13
N ILE A 175 -10.13 -11.17 -6.63
CA ILE A 175 -9.39 -12.43 -6.42
C ILE A 175 -7.99 -12.35 -7.03
N ILE A 176 -7.88 -11.85 -8.26
CA ILE A 176 -6.59 -11.65 -8.93
C ILE A 176 -5.71 -10.68 -8.15
N LEU A 177 -6.25 -9.54 -7.70
CA LEU A 177 -5.52 -8.56 -6.89
C LEU A 177 -4.99 -9.19 -5.59
N THR A 178 -5.83 -9.99 -4.92
CA THR A 178 -5.46 -10.72 -3.71
C THR A 178 -4.35 -11.72 -3.98
N ALA A 179 -4.45 -12.49 -5.07
CA ALA A 179 -3.44 -13.45 -5.47
C ALA A 179 -2.10 -12.76 -5.79
N ILE A 180 -2.12 -11.65 -6.53
CA ILE A 180 -0.91 -10.85 -6.83
C ILE A 180 -0.26 -10.38 -5.53
N ALA A 181 -1.04 -9.84 -4.58
CA ALA A 181 -0.49 -9.37 -3.30
C ALA A 181 0.10 -10.52 -2.47
N LEU A 182 -0.59 -11.66 -2.34
CA LEU A 182 -0.08 -12.84 -1.62
C LEU A 182 1.20 -13.38 -2.23
N VAL A 183 1.21 -13.61 -3.55
CA VAL A 183 2.38 -14.09 -4.27
C VAL A 183 3.51 -13.08 -4.13
N GLY A 184 3.20 -11.78 -4.27
CA GLY A 184 4.14 -10.69 -4.07
C GLY A 184 4.81 -10.73 -2.70
N ILE A 185 4.04 -10.88 -1.62
CA ILE A 185 4.56 -11.01 -0.25
C ILE A 185 5.48 -12.23 -0.13
N VAL A 186 5.02 -13.40 -0.57
CA VAL A 186 5.79 -14.66 -0.45
C VAL A 186 7.11 -14.57 -1.21
N VAL A 187 7.10 -13.98 -2.41
CA VAL A 187 8.29 -13.84 -3.26
C VAL A 187 9.24 -12.76 -2.74
N THR A 188 8.74 -11.63 -2.26
CA THR A 188 9.57 -10.49 -1.88
C THR A 188 10.09 -10.56 -0.45
N TRP A 189 9.42 -11.27 0.45
CA TRP A 189 9.89 -11.48 1.82
C TRP A 189 11.31 -12.07 1.94
N PRO A 190 11.66 -13.17 1.24
CA PRO A 190 13.04 -13.69 1.29
C PRO A 190 14.05 -12.72 0.64
N VAL A 191 13.62 -11.92 -0.35
CA VAL A 191 14.47 -10.89 -0.97
C VAL A 191 14.79 -9.80 0.05
N LEU A 192 13.80 -9.30 0.78
CA LEU A 192 13.99 -8.36 1.88
C LEU A 192 14.96 -8.91 2.92
N MET A 193 14.74 -10.14 3.40
CA MET A 193 15.63 -10.76 4.39
C MET A 193 17.06 -10.86 3.88
N LYS A 194 17.27 -11.30 2.63
CA LYS A 194 18.60 -11.37 2.03
C LYS A 194 19.26 -9.99 1.93
N ARG A 195 18.51 -8.95 1.58
CA ARG A 195 19.03 -7.58 1.47
C ARG A 195 19.37 -6.98 2.83
N ALA A 196 18.50 -7.16 3.82
CA ALA A 196 18.75 -6.72 5.19
C ALA A 196 19.98 -7.41 5.79
N ASN A 197 20.11 -8.73 5.67
CA ASN A 197 21.31 -9.44 6.11
C ASN A 197 22.57 -8.92 5.43
N ARG A 198 22.50 -8.62 4.13
CA ARG A 198 23.64 -8.05 3.39
C ARG A 198 23.99 -6.64 3.85
N LEU A 199 22.99 -5.83 4.23
CA LEU A 199 23.21 -4.49 4.80
C LEU A 199 23.94 -4.59 6.13
N PHE A 200 23.46 -5.44 7.05
CA PHE A 200 24.08 -5.63 8.35
C PHE A 200 25.47 -6.27 8.25
N ALA A 201 25.75 -7.05 7.21
CA ALA A 201 27.08 -7.61 6.97
C ALA A 201 28.11 -6.59 6.42
N ARG A 202 27.69 -5.41 5.96
CA ARG A 202 28.63 -4.38 5.48
C ARG A 202 29.45 -3.81 6.63
N ASP A 203 30.68 -3.41 6.34
CA ASP A 203 31.44 -2.49 7.19
C ASP A 203 30.83 -1.10 6.98
N LEU A 204 29.92 -0.75 7.88
CA LEU A 204 29.18 0.51 7.92
C LEU A 204 29.86 1.47 8.86
#